data_AF-A0AAU1J534-F1
#
_entry.id   AF-A0AAU1J534-F1
#
_cell.length_a   1.000
_cell.length_b   1.000
_cell.length_c   1.000
_cell.angle_alpha   90.00
_cell.angle_beta   90.00
_cell.angle_gamma   90.00
#
_symmetry.space_group_name_H-M   'P 1'
#
loop_
_entity.id
_entity.type
_entity.pdbx_description
1 polymer ?
#
loop_
_entity_poly.entity_id
_entity_poly.type
_entity_poly.pdbx_seq_one_letter_code
_entity_poly.pdbx_strand_id
1 'polypeptide(L)'
;MFDRPRKTFARFLASTRPETSSGPRQRPHNLFEAAAVYVSARAEDDQERIDEAAGWVSPEALSFGVSELACRAVVALARERDESPRTVARALLGLPAA
;
A
#
# COMPACT_ATOMS: atom_id res chain seq x y z
N MET A 1 -21.05 1.50 16.92
CA MET A 1 -20.98 0.03 16.90
C MET A 1 -20.24 -0.41 15.63
N PHE A 2 -18.90 -0.42 15.68
CA PHE A 2 -18.02 -1.04 14.68
C PHE A 2 -16.71 -1.41 15.38
N ASP A 3 -16.82 -2.34 16.32
CA ASP A 3 -15.67 -2.92 16.98
C ASP A 3 -15.10 -4.05 16.13
N ARG A 4 -13.94 -3.74 15.50
CA ARG A 4 -12.81 -4.64 15.21
C ARG A 4 -13.01 -5.77 14.19
N PRO A 5 -12.04 -5.93 13.28
CA PRO A 5 -11.04 -6.98 13.53
C PRO A 5 -9.59 -6.56 13.18
N ARG A 6 -8.92 -5.84 14.09
CA ARG A 6 -7.45 -5.62 14.04
C ARG A 6 -6.60 -6.89 14.24
N LYS A 7 -7.21 -8.04 14.56
CA LYS A 7 -6.49 -9.23 15.05
C LYS A 7 -5.98 -10.15 13.93
N THR A 8 -6.59 -10.11 12.74
CA THR A 8 -6.22 -10.99 11.63
C THR A 8 -4.97 -10.49 10.91
N PHE A 9 -4.82 -9.17 10.71
CA PHE A 9 -3.63 -8.56 10.09
C PHE A 9 -2.35 -8.75 10.92
N ALA A 10 -2.45 -8.69 12.24
CA ALA A 10 -1.30 -8.89 13.13
C ALA A 10 -0.75 -10.34 13.08
N ARG A 11 -1.62 -11.33 12.83
CA ARG A 11 -1.19 -12.74 12.74
C ARG A 11 -0.44 -13.02 11.42
N PHE A 12 -0.78 -12.32 10.34
CA PHE A 12 -0.06 -12.43 9.07
C PHE A 12 1.36 -11.81 9.13
N LEU A 13 1.53 -10.72 9.89
CA LEU A 13 2.83 -10.08 10.12
C LEU A 13 3.78 -10.90 11.01
N ALA A 14 3.25 -11.80 11.85
CA ALA A 14 4.06 -12.58 12.79
C ALA A 14 4.60 -13.91 12.21
N SER A 15 4.11 -14.35 11.04
CA SER A 15 4.46 -15.67 10.48
C SER A 15 5.64 -15.64 9.50
N THR A 16 6.26 -14.49 9.26
CA THR A 16 7.38 -14.32 8.34
C THR A 16 8.64 -13.97 9.12
N ARG A 17 9.15 -14.94 9.89
CA ARG A 17 10.54 -14.90 10.37
C ARG A 17 11.39 -15.67 9.37
N PRO A 18 12.12 -15.01 8.46
CA PRO A 18 13.11 -15.73 7.66
C PRO A 18 14.35 -15.98 8.52
N GLU A 19 14.74 -17.25 8.52
CA GLU A 19 16.03 -17.78 8.96
C GLU A 19 17.19 -16.92 8.44
N THR A 20 18.11 -16.59 9.34
CA THR A 20 19.31 -15.80 9.08
C THR A 20 20.26 -16.55 8.15
N SER A 21 20.48 -16.02 6.94
CA SER A 21 21.57 -16.44 6.06
C SER A 21 22.40 -15.25 5.59
N SER A 22 23.70 -15.50 5.56
CA SER A 22 24.80 -14.55 5.62
C SER A 22 25.22 -14.04 4.24
N GLY A 23 25.32 -12.71 4.08
CA GLY A 23 25.89 -12.00 2.91
C GLY A 23 25.21 -10.64 2.68
N PRO A 24 25.87 -9.60 2.11
CA PRO A 24 25.23 -8.34 1.75
C PRO A 24 24.41 -8.55 0.47
N ARG A 25 23.38 -9.41 0.56
CA ARG A 25 22.38 -9.61 -0.47
C ARG A 25 21.20 -8.74 -0.05
N GLN A 26 20.87 -7.75 -0.89
CA GLN A 26 19.72 -6.85 -0.69
C GLN A 26 18.55 -7.69 -0.19
N ARG A 27 18.04 -7.35 0.99
CA ARG A 27 16.90 -8.04 1.59
C ARG A 27 15.78 -8.03 0.57
N PRO A 28 15.03 -9.14 0.38
CA PRO A 28 13.88 -9.12 -0.52
C PRO A 28 12.97 -7.95 -0.11
N HIS A 29 12.72 -7.03 -1.03
CA HIS A 29 11.86 -5.88 -0.77
C HIS A 29 10.49 -6.39 -0.35
N ASN A 30 9.96 -5.81 0.72
CA ASN A 30 8.64 -6.24 1.19
C ASN A 30 7.56 -5.66 0.27
N LEU A 31 6.42 -6.35 0.16
CA LEU A 31 5.33 -5.96 -0.72
C LEU A 31 4.82 -4.52 -0.49
N PHE A 32 4.77 -4.08 0.77
CA PHE A 32 4.29 -2.73 1.07
C PHE A 32 5.32 -1.65 0.72
N GLU A 33 6.61 -1.97 0.77
CA GLU A 33 7.70 -1.13 0.31
C GLU A 33 7.68 -1.00 -1.21
N ALA A 34 7.51 -2.11 -1.95
CA ALA A 34 7.31 -2.08 -3.40
C ALA A 34 6.12 -1.21 -3.80
N ALA A 35 4.97 -1.37 -3.12
CA ALA A 35 3.80 -0.55 -3.39
C ALA A 35 4.01 0.93 -3.05
N ALA A 36 4.71 1.24 -1.96
CA ALA A 36 5.01 2.61 -1.57
C ALA A 36 5.89 3.31 -2.62
N VAL A 37 6.99 2.67 -3.02
CA VAL A 37 7.91 3.20 -4.04
C VAL A 37 7.22 3.31 -5.40
N TYR A 38 6.47 2.28 -5.80
CA TYR A 38 5.74 2.29 -7.07
C TYR A 38 4.74 3.45 -7.15
N VAL A 39 3.92 3.65 -6.10
CA VAL A 39 2.89 4.70 -6.09
C VAL A 39 3.51 6.10 -5.99
N SER A 40 4.56 6.29 -5.19
CA SER A 40 5.25 7.58 -5.14
C SER A 40 5.94 7.91 -6.46
N ALA A 41 6.63 6.95 -7.07
CA ALA A 41 7.25 7.12 -8.39
C ALA A 41 6.23 7.45 -9.48
N ARG A 42 5.04 6.82 -9.45
CA ARG A 42 3.91 7.17 -10.32
C ARG A 42 3.40 8.60 -10.10
N ALA A 43 3.40 9.08 -8.87
CA ALA A 43 3.00 10.45 -8.56
C ALA A 43 4.06 11.49 -8.94
N GLU A 44 5.33 11.07 -9.03
CA GLU A 44 6.49 11.89 -9.41
C GLU A 44 6.85 11.78 -10.90
N ASP A 45 6.10 10.98 -11.68
CA ASP A 45 6.39 10.65 -13.09
C ASP A 45 7.81 10.05 -13.31
N ASP A 46 8.34 9.32 -12.33
CA ASP A 46 9.66 8.67 -12.36
C ASP A 46 9.56 7.25 -12.95
N GLN A 47 9.67 7.15 -14.27
CA GLN A 47 9.51 5.87 -14.98
C GLN A 47 10.58 4.83 -14.61
N GLU A 48 11.81 5.25 -14.30
CA GLU A 48 12.89 4.33 -13.93
C GLU A 48 12.57 3.64 -12.61
N ARG A 49 12.13 4.40 -11.59
CA ARG A 49 11.72 3.82 -10.31
C ARG A 49 10.44 3.00 -10.40
N ILE A 50 9.54 3.34 -11.32
CA ILE A 50 8.33 2.54 -11.58
C ILE A 50 8.73 1.13 -12.02
N ASP A 51 9.63 1.04 -13.00
CA ASP A 51 10.08 -0.24 -13.56
C ASP A 51 10.89 -1.04 -12.53
N GLU A 52 11.73 -0.36 -11.74
CA GLU A 52 12.48 -0.96 -10.64
C GLU A 52 11.54 -1.60 -9.59
N ALA A 53 10.60 -0.81 -9.05
CA ALA A 53 9.67 -1.29 -8.01
C ALA A 53 8.73 -2.39 -8.51
N ALA A 54 8.33 -2.34 -9.78
CA ALA A 54 7.52 -3.38 -10.40
C ALA A 54 8.26 -4.74 -10.49
N GLY A 55 9.59 -4.73 -10.55
CA GLY A 55 10.42 -5.94 -10.57
C GLY A 55 10.65 -6.58 -9.20
N TRP A 56 10.29 -5.91 -8.10
CA TRP A 56 10.58 -6.39 -6.74
C TRP A 56 9.67 -7.53 -6.28
N VAL A 57 8.44 -7.58 -6.78
CA VAL A 57 7.40 -8.54 -6.36
C VAL A 57 6.56 -8.98 -7.56
N SER A 58 5.72 -10.02 -7.41
CA SER A 58 4.81 -10.41 -8.49
C SER A 58 3.78 -9.31 -8.79
N PRO A 59 3.25 -9.23 -10.02
CA PRO A 59 2.21 -8.25 -10.37
C PRO A 59 0.98 -8.31 -9.46
N GLU A 60 0.54 -9.51 -9.07
CA GLU A 60 -0.60 -9.72 -8.16
C GLU A 60 -0.30 -9.16 -6.77
N ALA A 61 0.93 -9.37 -6.30
CA ALA A 61 1.41 -8.89 -5.02
C ALA A 61 1.49 -7.35 -5.03
N LEU A 62 2.02 -6.74 -6.09
CA LEU A 62 2.05 -5.29 -6.26
C LEU A 62 0.63 -4.70 -6.29
N SER A 63 -0.29 -5.30 -7.07
CA SER A 63 -1.69 -4.87 -7.15
C SER A 63 -2.38 -4.89 -5.78
N PHE A 64 -2.13 -5.94 -4.97
CA PHE A 64 -2.63 -6.01 -3.60
C PHE A 64 -2.06 -4.86 -2.75
N GLY A 65 -0.75 -4.64 -2.79
CA GLY A 65 -0.09 -3.57 -2.03
C GLY A 65 -0.61 -2.17 -2.40
N VAL A 66 -0.80 -1.89 -3.69
CA VAL A 66 -1.36 -0.62 -4.18
C VAL A 66 -2.81 -0.43 -3.71
N SER A 67 -3.63 -1.48 -3.75
CA SER A 67 -5.01 -1.43 -3.29
C SER A 67 -5.12 -1.15 -1.79
N GLU A 68 -4.27 -1.79 -0.99
CA GLU A 68 -4.18 -1.55 0.46
C GLU A 68 -3.69 -0.13 0.78
N LEU A 69 -2.68 0.36 0.05
CA LEU A 69 -2.19 1.73 0.21
C LEU A 69 -3.29 2.76 -0.11
N ALA A 70 -4.03 2.57 -1.20
CA ALA A 70 -5.15 3.43 -1.57
C ALA A 70 -6.24 3.45 -0.49
N CYS A 71 -6.61 2.29 0.06
CA CYS A 71 -7.59 2.20 1.15
C CYS A 71 -7.12 2.98 2.40
N ARG A 72 -5.86 2.80 2.81
CA ARG A 72 -5.28 3.52 3.96
C ARG A 72 -5.24 5.02 3.73
N ALA A 73 -4.85 5.46 2.53
CA ALA A 73 -4.81 6.87 2.16
C ALA A 73 -6.19 7.51 2.24
N VAL A 74 -7.22 6.86 1.70
CA VAL A 74 -8.61 7.34 1.78
C VAL A 74 -9.09 7.45 3.22
N VAL A 75 -8.82 6.44 4.07
CA VAL A 75 -9.22 6.47 5.49
C VAL A 75 -8.50 7.58 6.27
N ALA A 76 -7.22 7.80 5.99
CA ALA A 76 -6.46 8.88 6.62
C ALA A 76 -7.02 10.24 6.21
N LEU A 77 -7.16 10.49 4.91
CA LEU A 77 -7.68 11.75 4.37
C LEU A 77 -9.13 12.03 4.80
N ALA A 78 -9.98 11.01 4.88
CA ALA A 78 -11.34 11.14 5.40
C ALA A 78 -11.36 11.68 6.83
N ARG A 79 -10.47 11.19 7.69
CA ARG A 79 -10.35 11.68 9.07
C ARG A 79 -9.81 13.10 9.14
N GLU A 80 -8.82 13.42 8.31
CA GLU A 80 -8.24 14.77 8.25
C GLU A 80 -9.24 15.82 7.78
N ARG A 81 -10.17 15.43 6.90
CA ARG A 81 -11.19 16.32 6.31
C ARG A 81 -12.52 16.30 7.04
N ASP A 82 -12.68 15.46 8.08
CA ASP A 82 -13.96 15.16 8.73
C ASP A 82 -15.07 14.77 7.73
N GLU A 83 -14.68 13.99 6.72
CA GLU A 83 -15.53 13.61 5.59
C GLU A 83 -15.70 12.08 5.52
N SER A 84 -16.73 11.61 4.83
CA SER A 84 -16.87 10.18 4.61
C SER A 84 -15.79 9.65 3.66
N PRO A 85 -15.28 8.40 3.84
CA PRO A 85 -14.37 7.77 2.89
C PRO A 85 -14.91 7.76 1.45
N ARG A 86 -16.23 7.62 1.30
CA ARG A 86 -16.91 7.66 -0.01
C ARG A 86 -16.79 9.04 -0.66
N THR A 87 -17.02 10.11 0.10
CA THR A 87 -16.87 11.49 -0.39
C THR A 87 -15.45 11.73 -0.86
N VAL A 88 -14.45 11.38 -0.03
CA VAL A 88 -13.02 11.56 -0.35
C VAL A 88 -12.61 10.78 -1.59
N ALA A 89 -12.96 9.49 -1.67
CA ALA A 89 -12.60 8.66 -2.82
C ALA A 89 -13.18 9.20 -4.14
N ARG A 90 -14.43 9.69 -4.11
CA ARG A 90 -15.06 10.30 -5.30
C ARG A 90 -14.38 11.62 -5.67
N ALA A 91 -14.08 12.47 -4.69
CA ALA A 91 -13.40 13.73 -4.91
C ALA A 91 -11.99 13.55 -5.51
N LEU A 92 -11.20 12.58 -5.02
CA LEU A 92 -9.87 12.25 -5.57
C LEU A 92 -9.92 11.82 -7.04
N LEU A 93 -11.04 11.26 -7.49
CA LEU A 93 -11.25 10.81 -8.86
C LEU A 93 -12.05 11.82 -9.72
N GLY A 94 -12.34 13.01 -9.20
CA GLY A 94 -13.12 14.03 -9.91
C GLY A 94 -14.59 13.63 -10.17
N LEU A 95 -15.13 12.69 -9.40
CA LEU A 95 -16.51 12.22 -9.54
C LEU A 95 -17.49 13.13 -8.78
N PRO A 96 -18.74 13.29 -9.24
CA PRO A 96 -19.76 14.08 -8.54
C PRO A 96 -20.00 13.59 -7.12
N ALA A 97 -20.35 14.48 -6.18
CA ALA A 97 -20.82 14.07 -4.87
C ALA A 97 -22.05 13.14 -5.00
N ALA A 98 -22.14 12.13 -4.13
CA ALA A 98 -23.20 11.14 -4.14
C ALA A 98 -24.39 11.58 -3.29
#